data_AF-A3YV23-F1
#
_entry.id   AF-A3YV23-F1
#
_cell.length_a   1.000
_cell.length_b   1.000
_cell.length_c   1.000
_cell.angle_alpha   90.00
_cell.angle_beta   90.00
_cell.angle_gamma   90.00
#
_symmetry.space_group_name_H-M   'P 1'
#
loop_
_entity.id
_entity.type
_entity.pdbx_description
1 polymer ?
#
loop_
_entity_poly.entity_id
_entity_poly.type
_entity_poly.pdbx_seq_one_letter_code
_entity_poly.pdbx_strand_id
1 'polypeptide(L)' 'MLLLDTNILIDVLRGEKASLEWLDQQQRPAISEITWIEVLVGCNVRDFPSTLENVLHPYAL' A
#
# COMPACT_ATOMS: atom_id res chain seq x y z
N MET A 1 -7.77 -15.39 -10.04
CA MET A 1 -7.02 -14.13 -9.81
C MET A 1 -7.80 -13.35 -8.79
N LEU A 2 -7.18 -12.99 -7.68
CA LEU A 2 -7.82 -12.28 -6.57
C LEU A 2 -7.33 -10.84 -6.59
N LEU A 3 -8.25 -9.87 -6.68
CA LEU A 3 -7.92 -8.46 -6.59
C LEU A 3 -8.20 -7.98 -5.16
N LEU A 4 -7.17 -7.53 -4.46
CA LEU A 4 -7.30 -7.02 -3.11
C LEU A 4 -7.82 -5.59 -3.14
N ASP A 5 -8.80 -5.32 -2.28
CA ASP A 5 -9.22 -3.96 -1.96
C ASP A 5 -8.24 -3.29 -0.99
N THR A 6 -8.30 -1.97 -0.92
CA THR A 6 -7.42 -1.14 -0.09
C THR A 6 -7.56 -1.47 1.39
N ASN A 7 -8.74 -1.83 1.89
CA ASN A 7 -8.93 -2.17 3.30
C ASN A 7 -8.11 -3.41 3.73
N ILE A 8 -8.16 -4.50 2.97
CA ILE A 8 -7.40 -5.73 3.24
C ILE A 8 -5.91 -5.48 3.07
N LEU A 9 -5.53 -4.72 2.04
CA LEU A 9 -4.13 -4.38 1.79
C LEU A 9 -3.53 -3.55 2.94
N ILE A 10 -4.28 -2.60 3.52
CA ILE A 10 -3.82 -1.83 4.69
C ILE A 10 -3.54 -2.76 5.87
N ASP A 11 -4.40 -3.73 6.15
CA ASP A 11 -4.18 -4.68 7.25
C ASP A 11 -2.97 -5.59 6.99
N VAL A 12 -2.74 -5.99 5.75
CA VAL A 12 -1.52 -6.71 5.34
C VAL A 12 -0.27 -5.84 5.55
N LEU A 13 -0.30 -4.59 5.10
CA LEU A 13 0.83 -3.66 5.20
C LEU A 13 1.15 -3.26 6.66
N ARG A 14 0.15 -3.26 7.54
CA ARG A 14 0.33 -3.10 8.99
C ARG A 14 0.93 -4.33 9.67
N GLY A 15 1.00 -5.47 8.97
CA GLY A 15 1.50 -6.73 9.50
C GLY A 15 0.50 -7.43 10.42
N GLU A 16 -0.80 -7.19 10.24
CA GLU A 16 -1.83 -7.87 11.04
C GLU A 16 -1.75 -9.38 10.83
N LYS A 17 -1.64 -10.14 11.92
CA LYS A 17 -1.36 -11.59 11.84
C LYS A 17 -2.40 -12.35 11.01
N ALA A 18 -3.68 -12.04 11.21
CA ALA A 18 -4.78 -12.69 10.51
C ALA A 18 -4.77 -12.41 8.99
N SER A 19 -4.39 -11.19 8.59
CA SER A 19 -4.35 -10.81 7.17
C SER A 19 -3.16 -11.49 6.46
N LEU A 20 -2.02 -11.60 7.14
CA LEU A 20 -0.84 -12.32 6.63
C LEU A 20 -1.10 -13.83 6.47
N GLU A 21 -1.69 -14.48 7.49
CA GLU A 21 -2.05 -15.91 7.43
C GLU A 21 -3.08 -16.19 6.33
N TRP A 22 -4.01 -15.28 6.09
CA TRP A 22 -4.96 -15.38 5.00
C TRP A 22 -4.29 -15.16 3.63
N LEU A 23 -3.38 -14.19 3.52
CA LEU A 23 -2.67 -13.86 2.27
C LEU A 23 -1.83 -15.03 1.77
N ASP A 24 -1.15 -15.75 2.68
CA ASP A 24 -0.32 -16.92 2.36
C ASP A 24 -1.11 -18.06 1.69
N GLN A 25 -2.42 -18.13 1.93
CA GLN A 25 -3.31 -19.12 1.32
C GLN A 25 -3.75 -18.74 -0.10
N GLN A 26 -3.49 -17.49 -0.55
CA GLN A 26 -3.96 -16.99 -1.84
C GLN A 26 -2.92 -17.26 -2.93
N GLN A 27 -3.31 -17.98 -3.99
CA GLN A 27 -2.35 -18.37 -5.04
C GLN A 27 -1.82 -17.21 -5.89
N ARG A 28 -2.64 -16.19 -6.17
CA ARG A 28 -2.30 -15.06 -7.07
C ARG A 28 -3.06 -13.79 -6.66
N PRO A 29 -2.73 -13.19 -5.51
CA PRO A 29 -3.24 -11.88 -5.14
C PRO A 29 -2.61 -10.80 -6.04
N ALA A 30 -3.40 -9.81 -6.40
CA ALA A 30 -3.00 -8.62 -7.13
C ALA A 30 -3.68 -7.40 -6.53
N ILE A 31 -3.16 -6.21 -6.82
CA ILE A 31 -3.79 -4.93 -6.48
C ILE A 31 -3.97 -4.15 -7.78
N SER A 32 -4.91 -3.19 -7.80
CA SER A 32 -5.02 -2.25 -8.90
C SER A 32 -4.03 -1.09 -8.72
N GLU A 33 -3.74 -0.35 -9.79
CA GLU A 33 -2.97 0.90 -9.69
C GLU A 33 -3.68 1.92 -8.78
N ILE A 34 -5.02 1.95 -8.80
CA ILE A 34 -5.83 2.83 -7.94
C ILE A 34 -5.64 2.46 -6.46
N THR A 35 -5.68 1.17 -6.13
CA THR A 35 -5.41 0.65 -4.79
C THR A 35 -4.02 1.08 -4.30
N TRP A 36 -3.02 1.07 -5.18
CA TRP A 36 -1.68 1.54 -4.83
C TRP A 36 -1.64 3.06 -4.59
N ILE A 37 -2.34 3.85 -5.40
CA ILE A 37 -2.47 5.30 -5.20
C ILE A 37 -3.13 5.61 -3.86
N GLU A 38 -4.20 4.91 -3.48
CA GLU A 38 -4.89 5.11 -2.20
C GLU A 38 -3.99 4.82 -1.00
N VAL A 39 -3.18 3.75 -1.06
CA VAL A 39 -2.17 3.44 -0.04
C VAL A 39 -1.14 4.58 0.05
N LEU A 40 -0.60 5.02 -1.08
CA LEU A 40 0.40 6.10 -1.12
C LEU A 40 -0.15 7.43 -0.59
N VAL A 41 -1.42 7.76 -0.87
CA VAL A 41 -2.11 8.93 -0.29
C VAL A 41 -2.27 8.80 1.22
N GLY A 42 -2.52 7.58 1.72
CA GLY A 42 -2.66 7.29 3.14
C GLY A 42 -1.32 7.32 3.91
N CYS A 43 -0.18 7.16 3.24
CA CYS A 43 1.13 7.29 3.84
C CYS A 43 1.43 8.75 4.19
N ASN A 44 1.87 9.01 5.43
CA ASN A 44 2.16 10.37 5.85
C ASN A 44 3.46 10.86 5.18
N VAL A 45 3.46 12.09 4.67
CA VAL A 45 4.64 12.73 4.03
C VAL A 45 5.87 12.73 4.95
N ARG A 46 5.68 12.66 6.28
CA ARG A 46 6.78 12.53 7.26
C ARG A 46 7.58 11.22 7.15
N ASP A 47 6.99 10.18 6.56
CA ASP A 47 7.63 8.87 6.37
C ASP A 47 8.35 8.79 5.01
N PHE A 48 8.15 9.77 4.14
CA PHE A 48 8.90 9.92 2.89
C PHE A 48 10.09 10.88 3.09
N PRO A 49 11.30 10.54 2.63
CA PRO A 49 12.37 11.52 2.57
C PRO A 49 11.89 12.70 1.69
N SER A 50 12.03 13.91 2.22
CA SER A 50 11.63 15.17 1.55
C SER A 50 12.29 15.40 0.19
N THR A 51 13.29 14.59 -0.16
CA THR A 51 13.94 14.56 -1.46
C THR A 51 14.20 13.10 -1.86
N LEU A 52 13.51 12.64 -2.89
CA LEU A 52 13.96 11.53 -3.72
C LEU A 52 14.60 12.16 -4.96
N GLU A 53 15.93 12.32 -4.93
CA GLU A 53 16.79 12.58 -6.10
C GLU A 53 16.13 13.40 -7.24
N ASN A 54 15.72 14.64 -6.94
CA ASN A 54 15.16 15.64 -7.88
C ASN A 54 13.70 15.44 -8.35
N VAL A 55 12.92 14.57 -7.73
CA VAL A 55 11.48 14.48 -7.97
C VAL A 55 10.72 15.08 -6.79
N LEU A 56 9.94 16.13 -7.05
CA LEU A 56 9.07 16.74 -6.04
C LEU A 56 8.04 15.68 -5.61
N HIS A 57 7.89 15.48 -4.31
CA HIS A 57 6.86 14.57 -3.80
C HIS A 57 5.48 15.07 -4.26
N PRO A 58 4.64 14.23 -4.87
CA PRO A 58 3.38 14.65 -5.49
C PRO A 58 2.37 15.26 -4.51
N TYR A 59 2.63 15.14 -3.20
CA TYR A 59 1.80 15.69 -2.11
C TYR A 59 2.53 16.72 -1.23
N ALA A 60 3.66 17.29 -1.68
CA ALA A 60 4.39 18.36 -0.98
C ALA A 60 3.81 19.76 -1.25
N LEU A 61 2.50 19.94 -1.02
CA LEU A 61 1.86 21.27 -1.00
C LEU A 61 2.17 22.01 0.31
#